data_AF-A0A961P0E9-F1
#
_entry.id   AF-A0A961P0E9-F1
#
_cell.length_a   1.000
_cell.length_b   1.000
_cell.length_c   1.000
_cell.angle_alpha   90.00
_cell.angle_beta   90.00
_cell.angle_gamma   90.00
#
_symmetry.space_group_name_H-M   'P 1'
#
loop_
_entity.id
_entity.type
_entity.pdbx_description
1 polymer ?
#
loop_
_entity_poly.entity_id
_entity_poly.type
_entity_poly.pdbx_seq_one_letter_code
_entity_poly.pdbx_strand_id
1 'polypeptide(L)'
;MLIIAVQVRPLAGAGDMVQGVVELLSDHGGIYLTCRARAPETPAGGSVQDRLIRDAVRQLRRMPEFRAGHGRFAFAPGLLNAS
;
A
#
# COMPACT_ATOMS: atom_id res chain seq x y z
N MET A 1 -1.44 -15.54 -3.68
CA MET A 1 -2.30 -14.47 -3.13
C MET A 1 -2.53 -13.42 -4.21
N LEU A 2 -3.74 -13.35 -4.74
CA LEU A 2 -4.12 -12.31 -5.70
C LEU A 2 -4.81 -11.18 -4.95
N ILE A 3 -4.22 -9.99 -4.96
CA ILE A 3 -4.81 -8.79 -4.38
C ILE A 3 -5.84 -8.25 -5.38
N ILE A 4 -7.09 -8.17 -4.94
CA ILE A 4 -8.25 -7.84 -5.77
C ILE A 4 -8.85 -6.47 -5.43
N ALA A 5 -8.53 -5.92 -4.26
CA ALA A 5 -8.93 -4.58 -3.87
C ALA A 5 -7.90 -3.94 -2.93
N VAL A 6 -7.79 -2.61 -3.01
CA VAL A 6 -6.97 -1.78 -2.11
C VAL A 6 -7.84 -0.69 -1.54
N GLN A 7 -7.94 -0.62 -0.21
CA GLN A 7 -8.60 0.48 0.46
C GLN A 7 -7.58 1.27 1.26
N VAL A 8 -7.67 2.60 1.20
CA VAL A 8 -6.78 3.49 1.95
C VAL A 8 -7.62 4.34 2.87
N ARG A 9 -7.37 4.21 4.17
CA ARG A 9 -7.94 5.07 5.20
C ARG A 9 -6.83 5.98 5.71
N PRO A 10 -6.73 7.23 5.24
CA PRO A 10 -5.78 8.18 5.81
C PRO A 10 -6.10 8.40 7.28
N LEU A 11 -5.06 8.43 8.09
CA LEU A 11 -5.08 8.85 9.48
C LEU A 11 -4.43 10.23 9.54
N ALA A 12 -4.85 11.06 10.50
CA ALA A 12 -4.25 12.39 10.67
C ALA A 12 -2.72 12.28 10.80
N GLY A 13 -2.03 13.12 10.03
CA GLY A 13 -0.57 13.24 10.04
C GLY A 13 -0.09 14.36 10.94
N ALA A 14 1.20 14.32 11.33
CA ALA A 14 1.87 15.43 12.01
C ALA A 14 2.91 16.03 11.06
N GLY A 15 2.77 17.32 10.74
CA GLY A 15 3.63 18.02 9.77
C GLY A 15 3.55 17.39 8.38
N ASP A 16 4.71 17.20 7.74
CA ASP A 16 4.81 16.69 6.36
C ASP A 16 4.60 15.17 6.25
N MET A 17 4.30 14.47 7.35
CA MET A 17 4.11 13.01 7.37
C MET A 17 2.64 12.66 7.56
N VAL A 18 2.07 11.95 6.59
CA VAL A 18 0.74 11.35 6.66
C VAL A 18 0.87 9.89 7.05
N GLN A 19 0.05 9.46 8.00
CA GLN A 19 -0.12 8.05 8.35
C GLN A 19 -1.44 7.54 7.74
N GLY A 20 -1.57 6.25 7.50
CA GLY A 20 -2.83 5.67 7.05
C GLY A 20 -2.85 4.17 7.25
N VAL A 21 -4.03 3.58 7.21
CA VAL A 21 -4.19 2.13 7.13
C VAL A 21 -4.48 1.80 5.67
N VAL A 22 -3.68 0.88 5.11
CA VAL A 22 -3.93 0.29 3.80
C VAL A 22 -4.41 -1.13 4.02
N GLU A 23 -5.60 -1.43 3.51
CA GLU A 23 -6.14 -2.79 3.47
C GLU A 23 -5.92 -3.37 2.07
N LEU A 24 -5.22 -4.50 2.02
CA LEU A 24 -5.02 -5.29 0.82
C LEU A 24 -5.95 -6.51 0.92
N LEU A 25 -7.02 -6.50 0.13
CA LEU A 25 -7.96 -7.62 0.05
C LEU A 25 -7.49 -8.60 -1.02
N SER A 26 -7.46 -9.87 -0.65
CA SER A 26 -7.08 -10.97 -1.54
C SER A 26 -8.16 -12.04 -1.62
N ASP A 27 -7.95 -12.98 -2.54
CA ASP A 27 -8.69 -14.23 -2.67
C ASP A 27 -8.69 -15.11 -1.41
N HIS A 28 -7.79 -14.86 -0.46
CA HIS A 28 -7.67 -15.62 0.79
C HIS A 28 -8.02 -14.82 2.05
N GLY A 29 -8.39 -13.53 1.93
CA GLY A 29 -8.68 -12.64 3.05
C GLY A 29 -7.98 -11.28 2.95
N GLY A 30 -8.10 -10.47 4.01
CA GLY A 30 -7.56 -9.11 4.08
C GLY A 30 -6.32 -8.97 4.94
N ILE A 31 -5.38 -8.13 4.51
CA ILE A 31 -4.21 -7.72 5.30
C ILE A 31 -4.28 -6.21 5.53
N TYR A 32 -4.16 -5.80 6.80
CA TYR A 32 -4.08 -4.39 7.18
C TYR A 32 -2.64 -3.99 7.45
N LEU A 33 -2.19 -2.92 6.79
CA LEU A 33 -0.85 -2.37 6.94
C LEU A 33 -0.93 -0.92 7.39
N THR A 34 -0.30 -0.61 8.51
CA THR A 34 -0.09 0.78 8.94
C THR A 34 1.04 1.38 8.10
N CYS A 35 0.70 2.34 7.26
CA CYS A 35 1.59 2.95 6.29
C CYS A 35 1.88 4.39 6.64
N ARG A 36 3.06 4.88 6.22
CA ARG A 36 3.45 6.28 6.38
C ARG A 36 4.01 6.82 5.08
N ALA A 37 3.61 8.03 4.72
CA ALA A 37 4.04 8.71 3.51
C ALA A 37 4.29 10.19 3.79
N ARG A 38 5.25 10.79 3.10
CA ARG A 38 5.34 12.26 3.07
C ARG A 38 4.19 12.84 2.26
N ALA A 39 3.54 13.86 2.80
CA ALA A 39 2.61 14.70 2.07
C ALA A 39 3.32 15.26 0.82
N PRO A 40 2.63 15.34 -0.33
CA PRO A 40 3.20 15.96 -1.50
C PRO A 40 3.34 17.48 -1.25
N GLU A 41 4.54 18.00 -1.47
CA GLU A 41 4.84 19.44 -1.36
C GLU A 41 4.15 20.24 -2.48
N THR A 42 3.82 19.57 -3.59
CA THR A 42 3.13 20.15 -4.74
C THR A 42 2.06 19.19 -5.27
N PRO A 43 0.96 19.68 -5.88
CA PRO A 43 -0.07 18.83 -6.49
C PRO A 43 0.47 17.87 -7.56
N ALA A 44 1.58 18.22 -8.22
CA ALA A 44 2.27 17.37 -9.20
C ALA A 44 3.02 16.19 -8.56
N GLY A 45 3.22 16.19 -7.23
CA GLY A 45 3.95 15.16 -6.48
C GLY A 45 3.21 13.82 -6.31
N GLY A 46 2.06 13.65 -6.96
CA GLY A 46 1.19 12.48 -6.86
C GLY A 46 0.34 12.47 -5.59
N SER A 47 -0.63 11.56 -5.52
CA SER A 47 -1.54 11.50 -4.38
C SER A 47 -0.86 10.90 -3.13
N VAL A 48 -1.26 11.37 -1.95
CA VAL A 48 -0.88 10.75 -0.66
C VAL A 48 -1.29 9.27 -0.65
N GLN A 49 -2.43 8.96 -1.25
CA GLN A 49 -2.95 7.61 -1.38
C GLN A 49 -1.96 6.69 -2.10
N ASP A 50 -1.43 7.09 -3.26
CA ASP A 50 -0.45 6.29 -4.01
C ASP A 50 0.83 6.07 -3.22
N ARG A 51 1.25 7.07 -2.45
CA ARG A 51 2.44 6.96 -1.59
C ARG A 51 2.22 5.98 -0.45
N LEU A 52 1.04 5.96 0.17
CA LEU A 52 0.67 4.97 1.19
C LEU A 52 0.58 3.57 0.59
N ILE A 53 0.02 3.41 -0.60
CA ILE A 53 -0.03 2.14 -1.32
C ILE A 53 1.37 1.62 -1.64
N ARG A 54 2.27 2.48 -2.12
CA ARG A 54 3.68 2.12 -2.35
C ARG A 54 4.38 1.68 -1.07
N ASP A 55 4.11 2.34 0.05
CA ASP A 55 4.62 1.91 1.35
C ASP A 55 4.07 0.52 1.75
N ALA A 56 2.76 0.29 1.57
CA ALA A 56 2.13 -1.01 1.81
C ALA A 56 2.78 -2.12 1.00
N VAL A 57 2.99 -1.91 -0.31
CA VAL A 57 3.67 -2.87 -1.20
C VAL A 57 5.09 -3.15 -0.70
N ARG A 58 5.82 -2.12 -0.27
CA ARG A 58 7.18 -2.26 0.28
C ARG A 58 7.18 -3.08 1.57
N GLN A 59 6.22 -2.85 2.47
CA GLN A 59 6.09 -3.62 3.69
C GLN A 59 5.75 -5.08 3.39
N LEU A 60 4.79 -5.32 2.49
CA LEU A 60 4.39 -6.67 2.06
C LEU A 60 5.60 -7.46 1.50
N ARG A 61 6.42 -6.85 0.64
CA ARG A 61 7.66 -7.47 0.11
C ARG A 61 8.69 -7.82 1.17
N ARG A 62 8.65 -7.17 2.34
CA ARG A 62 9.58 -7.41 3.45
C ARG A 62 9.09 -8.47 4.42
N MET A 63 7.82 -8.88 4.34
CA MET A 63 7.31 -9.94 5.21
C MET A 63 8.02 -11.27 4.85
N PRO A 64 8.40 -12.09 5.84
CA PRO A 64 9.21 -13.30 5.63
C PRO A 64 8.63 -14.25 4.58
N GLU A 65 7.30 -14.36 4.54
CA GLU A 65 6.55 -15.23 3.63
C GLU A 65 6.85 -14.89 2.17
N PHE A 66 6.91 -13.60 1.84
CA PHE A 66 7.19 -13.14 0.48
C PHE A 66 8.68 -12.94 0.21
N ARG A 67 9.45 -12.54 1.24
CA ARG A 67 10.89 -12.26 1.10
C ARG A 67 11.71 -13.52 0.79
N ALA A 68 11.39 -14.64 1.44
CA ALA A 68 12.11 -15.91 1.25
C ALA A 68 11.61 -16.72 0.02
N GLY A 69 10.68 -16.15 -0.77
CA GLY A 69 10.12 -16.82 -1.95
C GLY A 69 9.10 -17.92 -1.63
N HIS A 70 8.76 -18.12 -0.34
CA HIS A 70 7.76 -19.09 0.10
C HIS A 70 6.32 -18.69 -0.27
N GLY A 71 6.10 -17.43 -0.63
CA GLY A 71 4.82 -16.88 -1.07
C GLY A 71 5.00 -15.91 -2.23
N ARG A 72 4.00 -15.89 -3.12
CA ARG A 72 3.90 -14.90 -4.21
C ARG A 72 2.59 -14.13 -4.07
N PHE A 73 2.68 -12.82 -4.27
CA PHE A 73 1.51 -11.97 -4.41
C PHE A 73 1.52 -11.29 -5.78
N ALA A 74 0.32 -11.07 -6.31
CA ALA A 74 0.08 -10.33 -7.53
C ALA A 74 -1.08 -9.37 -7.32
N PHE A 75 -1.17 -8.34 -8.15
CA PHE A 75 -2.32 -7.44 -8.18
C PHE A 75 -3.21 -7.80 -9.36
N ALA A 76 -4.53 -7.76 -9.14
CA ALA A 76 -5.49 -7.86 -10.23
C ALA A 76 -5.21 -6.77 -11.28
N PRO A 77 -5.45 -7.04 -12.57
CA PRO A 77 -5.26 -6.06 -13.63
C PRO A 77 -6.02 -4.76 -13.33
N GLY A 78 -5.36 -3.62 -13.53
CA GLY A 78 -5.95 -2.28 -13.30
C GLY A 78 -5.98 -1.82 -11.83
N LEU A 79 -5.56 -2.65 -10.86
CA LEU A 79 -5.61 -2.28 -9.44
C LEU A 79 -4.50 -1.31 -9.02
N LEU A 80 -3.31 -1.53 -9.56
CA LEU A 80 -2.22 -0.58 -9.52
C LEU A 80 -1.94 -0.24 -10.97
N ASN A 81 -2.60 0.81 -11.48
CA ASN A 81 -2.16 1.36 -12.76
C ASN A 81 -0.73 1.86 -12.56
N ALA A 82 0.19 1.25 -13.31
CA ALA A 82 1.56 1.71 -13.42
C ALA A 82 1.52 3.21 -13.70
N SER A 83 2.26 3.94 -12.85
CA SER A 83 2.54 5.36 -13.01
C SER A 83 3.16 5.63 -14.37
#